data_AF-A0A2N2ZIQ3-F1
#
_entry.id   AF-A0A2N2ZIQ3-F1
#
_cell.length_a   1.000
_cell.length_b   1.000
_cell.length_c   1.000
_cell.angle_alpha   90.00
_cell.angle_beta   90.00
_cell.angle_gamma   90.00
#
_symmetry.space_group_name_H-M   'P 1'
#
loop_
_entity.id
_entity.type
_entity.pdbx_description
1 polymer ?
#
loop_
_entity_poly.entity_id
_entity_poly.type
_entity_poly.pdbx_seq_one_letter_code
_entity_poly.pdbx_strand_id
1 'polypeptide(L)'
;MLAIAILLPAMSMAQKMPKKHKSAPDETIIVIVGKPNPTFNESQYPHLRFYYLPDVSFIVDDKAKTKVKLSGFSQETTATYYGEPEFIVRFGSKRHIASDNAVYGIVVDKNGVVAYQRAFSNSLAAHNDNSDEMNWTILSVARKGIGQKGPLEDYLKDYVEKGKEMKLDKDKSYTPGQEPTYKGWEDGDIEGLELPDFKMVKSDGTAVSIKEVIAGKPSFIVFSALDPDKNFGSAEEAQEKLKEGKVKSGRDFFKSMAKASSGDGTPPMFWHIENVMYNYFPPRK
;
A
#
# COMPACT_ATOMS: atom_id res chain seq x y z
N MET A 1 46.91 -45.44 -14.21
CA MET A 1 46.64 -44.21 -13.41
C MET A 1 45.13 -44.04 -13.35
N LEU A 2 44.55 -44.11 -12.16
CA LEU A 2 43.10 -44.04 -11.92
C LEU A 2 42.74 -42.60 -11.53
N ALA A 3 41.88 -41.93 -12.29
CA ALA A 3 41.40 -40.58 -11.97
C ALA A 3 40.16 -40.70 -11.05
N ILE A 4 40.29 -40.20 -9.82
CA ILE A 4 39.17 -40.10 -8.88
C ILE A 4 38.49 -38.76 -9.12
N ALA A 5 37.30 -38.80 -9.71
CA ALA A 5 36.40 -37.65 -9.79
C ALA A 5 35.74 -37.45 -8.41
N ILE A 6 36.11 -36.37 -7.73
CA ILE A 6 35.47 -35.94 -6.49
C ILE A 6 34.18 -35.20 -6.87
N LEU A 7 33.05 -35.91 -6.85
CA LEU A 7 31.72 -35.32 -6.88
C LEU A 7 31.46 -34.68 -5.52
N LEU A 8 31.64 -33.36 -5.41
CA LEU A 8 31.10 -32.59 -4.30
C LEU A 8 29.57 -32.56 -4.45
N PRO A 9 28.79 -32.95 -3.42
CA PRO A 9 27.36 -32.72 -3.44
C PRO A 9 27.12 -31.21 -3.42
N ALA A 10 26.49 -30.70 -4.48
CA ALA A 10 25.86 -29.39 -4.45
C ALA A 10 24.75 -29.43 -3.39
N MET A 11 25.10 -29.23 -2.13
CA MET A 11 24.14 -28.78 -1.14
C MET A 11 23.72 -27.39 -1.60
N SER A 12 22.65 -27.33 -2.40
CA SER A 12 21.85 -26.14 -2.51
C SER A 12 21.49 -25.75 -1.08
N MET A 13 22.20 -24.77 -0.53
CA MET A 13 21.73 -23.99 0.59
C MET A 13 20.45 -23.31 0.08
N ALA A 14 19.34 -24.05 0.10
CA ALA A 14 18.01 -23.51 -0.01
C ALA A 14 17.85 -22.66 1.23
N GLN A 15 18.35 -21.43 1.14
CA GLN A 15 18.19 -20.39 2.12
C GLN A 15 16.70 -20.36 2.41
N LYS A 16 16.29 -20.80 3.62
CA LYS A 16 14.88 -20.83 4.02
C LYS A 16 14.33 -19.45 3.70
N MET A 17 13.52 -19.36 2.64
CA MET A 17 12.97 -18.08 2.27
C MET A 17 12.19 -17.57 3.48
N PRO A 18 12.39 -16.30 3.86
CA PRO A 18 11.66 -15.73 4.97
C PRO A 18 10.15 -15.94 4.71
N LYS A 19 9.44 -16.54 5.66
CA LYS A 19 8.03 -16.90 5.44
C LYS A 19 7.18 -15.62 5.41
N LYS A 20 6.37 -15.46 4.36
CA LYS A 20 5.27 -14.48 4.28
C LYS A 20 4.45 -14.49 5.57
N HIS A 21 3.95 -13.32 5.99
CA HIS A 21 3.02 -13.23 7.11
C HIS A 21 1.79 -14.10 6.85
N LYS A 22 1.32 -14.84 7.86
CA LYS A 22 0.28 -15.87 7.70
C LYS A 22 -1.00 -15.32 7.06
N SER A 23 -1.39 -14.13 7.47
CA SER A 23 -2.63 -13.48 7.02
C SER A 23 -2.47 -12.59 5.79
N ALA A 24 -1.26 -12.42 5.25
CA ALA A 24 -1.09 -11.58 4.06
C ALA A 24 -1.74 -12.26 2.83
N PRO A 25 -2.36 -11.48 1.92
CA PRO A 25 -2.78 -12.00 0.63
C PRO A 25 -1.57 -12.48 -0.16
N ASP A 26 -1.77 -13.19 -1.26
CA ASP A 26 -0.64 -13.63 -2.10
C ASP A 26 0.07 -12.45 -2.74
N GLU A 27 -0.70 -11.42 -3.10
CA GLU A 27 -0.21 -10.17 -3.65
C GLU A 27 -1.02 -9.00 -3.09
N THR A 28 -0.38 -7.84 -2.93
CA THR A 28 -1.05 -6.58 -2.58
C THR A 28 -1.28 -5.78 -3.86
N ILE A 29 -2.49 -5.28 -4.05
CA ILE A 29 -2.86 -4.44 -5.19
C ILE A 29 -2.47 -3.01 -4.85
N ILE A 30 -1.61 -2.39 -5.66
CA ILE A 30 -1.23 -0.98 -5.55
C ILE A 30 -1.94 -0.21 -6.66
N VAL A 31 -2.73 0.79 -6.29
CA VAL A 31 -3.40 1.70 -7.22
C VAL A 31 -2.76 3.08 -7.10
N ILE A 32 -2.01 3.47 -8.13
CA ILE A 32 -1.37 4.77 -8.23
C ILE A 32 -2.34 5.75 -8.88
N VAL A 33 -2.65 6.83 -8.19
CA VAL A 33 -3.37 7.97 -8.77
C VAL A 33 -2.39 8.78 -9.62
N GLY A 34 -2.69 8.89 -10.91
CA GLY A 34 -1.84 9.54 -11.90
C GLY A 34 -1.18 8.57 -12.88
N LYS A 35 -0.32 9.13 -13.74
CA LYS A 35 0.37 8.39 -14.81
C LYS A 35 1.52 7.53 -14.25
N PRO A 36 1.88 6.43 -14.94
CA PRO A 36 3.11 5.71 -14.65
C PRO A 36 4.33 6.64 -14.64
N ASN A 37 5.20 6.50 -13.64
CA ASN A 37 6.47 7.21 -13.60
C ASN A 37 7.55 6.33 -14.27
N PRO A 38 8.23 6.79 -15.34
CA PRO A 38 9.17 5.97 -16.11
C PRO A 38 10.44 5.60 -15.34
N THR A 39 10.72 6.27 -14.23
CA THR A 39 11.89 6.01 -13.38
C THR A 39 11.57 5.06 -12.22
N PHE A 40 10.29 4.74 -12.00
CA PHE A 40 9.87 3.83 -10.93
C PHE A 40 9.98 2.37 -11.38
N ASN A 41 10.83 1.60 -10.71
CA ASN A 41 11.07 0.20 -11.03
C ASN A 41 10.15 -0.73 -10.22
N GLU A 42 9.00 -1.10 -10.79
CA GLU A 42 8.02 -2.02 -10.18
C GLU A 42 8.61 -3.39 -9.84
N SER A 43 9.61 -3.86 -10.59
CA SER A 43 10.20 -5.20 -10.39
C SER A 43 10.94 -5.34 -9.05
N GLN A 44 11.21 -4.23 -8.38
CA GLN A 44 11.77 -4.22 -7.02
C GLN A 44 10.78 -4.75 -5.97
N TYR A 45 9.48 -4.82 -6.31
CA TYR A 45 8.40 -5.20 -5.41
C TYR A 45 7.63 -6.42 -5.95
N PRO A 46 8.18 -7.63 -5.81
CA PRO A 46 7.63 -8.82 -6.46
C PRO A 46 6.25 -9.24 -5.94
N HIS A 47 5.82 -8.77 -4.76
CA HIS A 47 4.52 -9.09 -4.18
C HIS A 47 3.52 -7.92 -4.30
N LEU A 48 3.94 -6.80 -4.88
CA LEU A 48 3.08 -5.66 -5.17
C LEU A 48 2.71 -5.65 -6.65
N ARG A 49 1.41 -5.53 -6.94
CA ARG A 49 0.90 -5.39 -8.32
C ARG A 49 0.43 -3.97 -8.55
N PHE A 50 1.12 -3.25 -9.43
CA PHE A 50 0.85 -1.85 -9.70
C PHE A 50 -0.17 -1.67 -10.83
N TYR A 51 -1.14 -0.82 -10.57
CA TYR A 51 -2.14 -0.34 -11.49
C TYR A 51 -2.23 1.17 -11.37
N TYR A 52 -2.61 1.84 -12.45
CA TYR A 52 -2.56 3.28 -12.58
C TYR A 52 -3.92 3.85 -12.96
N LEU A 53 -4.18 5.05 -12.48
CA LEU A 53 -5.33 5.88 -12.82
C LEU A 53 -4.84 7.15 -13.54
N PRO A 54 -4.41 7.04 -14.82
CA PRO A 54 -3.69 8.11 -15.53
C PRO A 54 -4.56 9.35 -15.78
N ASP A 55 -5.89 9.14 -15.80
CA ASP A 55 -6.88 10.19 -16.04
C ASP A 55 -7.37 10.83 -14.73
N VAL A 56 -6.90 10.37 -13.57
CA VAL A 56 -7.15 11.03 -12.28
C VAL A 56 -5.98 11.95 -11.94
N SER A 57 -6.32 13.18 -11.56
CA SER A 57 -5.38 14.15 -10.98
C SER A 57 -5.98 14.75 -9.72
N PHE A 58 -5.16 15.39 -8.89
CA PHE A 58 -5.64 16.06 -7.70
C PHE A 58 -4.81 17.31 -7.39
N ILE A 59 -5.43 18.25 -6.70
CA ILE A 59 -4.78 19.44 -6.16
C ILE A 59 -4.91 19.38 -4.64
N VAL A 60 -3.79 19.50 -3.94
CA VAL A 60 -3.76 19.59 -2.48
C VAL A 60 -4.13 21.01 -2.05
N ASP A 61 -5.15 21.14 -1.20
CA ASP A 61 -5.59 22.44 -0.71
C ASP A 61 -4.63 22.96 0.37
N ASP A 62 -3.69 23.81 -0.02
CA ASP A 62 -2.69 24.40 0.89
C ASP A 62 -3.31 25.24 2.05
N LYS A 63 -4.59 25.62 1.93
CA LYS A 63 -5.33 26.40 2.93
C LYS A 63 -5.79 25.58 4.15
N ALA A 64 -5.70 24.25 4.13
CA ALA A 64 -6.14 23.38 5.23
C ALA A 64 -5.13 23.23 6.39
N LYS A 65 -3.97 23.90 6.31
CA LYS A 65 -2.92 23.90 7.37
C LYS A 65 -3.40 24.44 8.74
N THR A 66 -4.62 24.96 8.87
CA THR A 66 -5.15 25.64 10.07
C THR A 66 -6.37 25.01 10.74
N LYS A 67 -6.75 23.76 10.43
CA LYS A 67 -7.73 23.02 11.28
C LYS A 67 -7.03 21.94 12.09
N VAL A 68 -6.37 22.37 13.17
CA VAL A 68 -5.96 21.47 14.26
C VAL A 68 -7.22 20.95 14.94
N LYS A 69 -7.68 19.74 14.59
CA LYS A 69 -8.54 18.98 15.51
C LYS A 69 -7.67 18.59 16.70
N LEU A 70 -7.94 19.21 17.85
CA LEU A 70 -7.40 18.84 19.17
C LEU A 70 -7.97 17.47 19.60
N SER A 71 -7.58 16.42 18.88
CA SER A 71 -7.63 15.03 19.34
C SER A 71 -6.52 14.31 18.57
N GLY A 72 -5.46 13.93 19.27
CA GLY A 72 -4.15 13.57 18.71
C GLY A 72 -4.18 12.72 17.43
N PHE A 73 -3.28 13.09 16.51
CA PHE A 73 -2.97 12.45 15.22
C PHE A 73 -4.03 12.56 14.13
N SER A 74 -3.95 13.64 13.34
CA SER A 74 -4.06 13.66 11.87
C SER A 74 -4.28 15.10 11.39
N GLN A 75 -3.30 15.72 10.74
CA GLN A 75 -3.62 16.78 9.79
C GLN A 75 -4.30 16.09 8.61
N GLU A 76 -5.62 16.19 8.51
CA GLU A 76 -6.33 15.74 7.31
C GLU A 76 -6.01 16.74 6.19
N THR A 77 -5.00 16.40 5.39
CA THR A 77 -4.76 17.07 4.11
C THR A 77 -5.99 16.83 3.24
N THR A 78 -6.73 17.90 2.93
CA THR A 78 -7.80 17.84 1.93
C THR A 78 -7.20 18.02 0.54
N ALA A 79 -7.72 17.28 -0.43
CA ALA A 79 -7.35 17.45 -1.82
C ALA A 79 -8.61 17.34 -2.67
N THR A 80 -8.67 18.15 -3.72
CA THR A 80 -9.73 18.07 -4.72
C THR A 80 -9.25 17.21 -5.88
N TYR A 81 -9.99 16.17 -6.21
CA TYR A 81 -9.66 15.25 -7.29
C TYR A 81 -10.46 15.61 -8.57
N TYR A 82 -9.91 15.24 -9.72
CA TYR A 82 -10.48 15.50 -11.04
C TYR A 82 -10.27 14.30 -11.96
N GLY A 83 -11.18 14.14 -12.93
CA GLY A 83 -11.06 13.16 -14.02
C GLY A 83 -11.91 11.90 -13.84
N GLU A 84 -11.40 10.76 -14.28
CA GLU A 84 -12.08 9.46 -14.26
C GLU A 84 -11.15 8.38 -13.70
N PRO A 85 -11.65 7.40 -12.94
CA PRO A 85 -13.05 7.05 -12.73
C PRO A 85 -13.76 7.87 -11.65
N GLU A 86 -15.00 8.26 -11.91
CA GLU A 86 -15.83 9.11 -11.05
C GLU A 86 -15.85 8.68 -9.57
N PHE A 87 -16.01 7.39 -9.28
CA PHE A 87 -16.01 6.89 -7.90
C PHE A 87 -14.72 7.29 -7.15
N ILE A 88 -13.56 7.13 -7.78
CA ILE A 88 -12.26 7.46 -7.18
C ILE A 88 -12.14 8.97 -6.98
N VAL A 89 -12.61 9.77 -7.94
CA VAL A 89 -12.60 11.23 -7.81
C VAL A 89 -13.45 11.70 -6.64
N ARG A 90 -14.68 11.19 -6.53
CA ARG A 90 -15.57 11.56 -5.43
C ARG A 90 -15.02 11.07 -4.09
N PHE A 91 -14.57 9.82 -4.02
CA PHE A 91 -13.98 9.25 -2.81
C PHE A 91 -12.72 9.99 -2.36
N GLY A 92 -11.77 10.20 -3.28
CA GLY A 92 -10.54 10.95 -3.03
C GLY A 92 -10.78 12.38 -2.53
N SER A 93 -11.86 13.02 -3.01
CA SER A 93 -12.25 14.37 -2.58
C SER A 93 -12.86 14.41 -1.17
N LYS A 94 -13.39 13.29 -0.66
CA LYS A 94 -13.81 13.18 0.76
C LYS A 94 -12.65 12.79 1.66
N ARG A 95 -11.75 11.96 1.15
CA ARG A 95 -10.62 11.43 1.89
C ARG A 95 -9.43 11.30 0.97
N HIS A 96 -8.38 12.06 1.26
CA HIS A 96 -7.19 12.04 0.44
C HIS A 96 -6.48 10.68 0.49
N ILE A 97 -6.58 9.94 -0.62
CA ILE A 97 -6.06 8.56 -0.77
C ILE A 97 -4.68 8.48 -1.43
N ALA A 98 -4.22 9.58 -2.02
CA ALA A 98 -3.03 9.65 -2.86
C ALA A 98 -1.96 10.58 -2.29
N SER A 99 -1.72 10.49 -0.98
CA SER A 99 -0.70 11.29 -0.32
C SER A 99 0.70 10.88 -0.75
N ASP A 100 1.56 11.88 -0.93
CA ASP A 100 3.00 11.70 -1.15
C ASP A 100 3.73 11.15 0.09
N ASN A 101 3.15 11.36 1.27
CA ASN A 101 3.73 11.02 2.57
C ASN A 101 3.01 9.87 3.29
N ALA A 102 2.05 9.23 2.63
CA ALA A 102 1.26 8.14 3.20
C ALA A 102 0.72 7.23 2.09
N VAL A 103 0.15 6.10 2.50
CA VAL A 103 -0.67 5.24 1.65
C VAL A 103 -2.04 5.06 2.27
N TYR A 104 -3.05 4.81 1.44
CA TYR A 104 -4.40 4.54 1.91
C TYR A 104 -4.79 3.10 1.59
N GLY A 105 -4.86 2.25 2.62
CA GLY A 105 -5.16 0.83 2.48
C GLY A 105 -6.63 0.53 2.72
N ILE A 106 -7.21 -0.35 1.90
CA ILE A 106 -8.51 -0.97 2.11
C ILE A 106 -8.40 -2.50 2.04
N VAL A 107 -9.17 -3.21 2.84
CA VAL A 107 -9.35 -4.67 2.70
C VAL A 107 -10.74 -4.91 2.14
N VAL A 108 -10.83 -5.69 1.07
CA VAL A 108 -12.10 -6.20 0.54
C VAL A 108 -12.23 -7.68 0.82
N ASP A 109 -13.44 -8.14 1.14
CA ASP A 109 -13.73 -9.56 1.27
C ASP A 109 -13.88 -10.24 -0.11
N LYS A 110 -14.15 -11.55 -0.12
CA LYS A 110 -14.37 -12.33 -1.35
C LYS A 110 -15.57 -11.87 -2.19
N ASN A 111 -16.51 -11.14 -1.60
CA ASN A 111 -17.68 -10.60 -2.29
C ASN A 111 -17.45 -9.17 -2.80
N GLY A 112 -16.25 -8.60 -2.60
CA GLY A 112 -15.92 -7.23 -2.98
C GLY A 112 -16.44 -6.17 -2.01
N VAL A 113 -16.87 -6.55 -0.81
CA VAL A 113 -17.35 -5.61 0.22
C VAL A 113 -16.16 -5.11 1.04
N VAL A 114 -16.06 -3.79 1.21
CA VAL A 114 -14.97 -3.17 1.98
C VAL A 114 -15.12 -3.50 3.46
N ALA A 115 -14.13 -4.18 4.02
CA ALA A 115 -14.11 -4.61 5.41
C ALA A 115 -13.26 -3.71 6.31
N TYR A 116 -12.34 -2.95 5.73
CA TYR A 116 -11.39 -2.09 6.44
C TYR A 116 -10.96 -0.95 5.55
N GLN A 117 -10.72 0.23 6.14
CA GLN A 117 -10.05 1.33 5.46
C GLN A 117 -9.16 2.15 6.40
N ARG A 118 -7.95 2.55 5.95
CA ARG A 118 -7.07 3.41 6.75
C ARG A 118 -5.91 4.04 5.97
N ALA A 119 -5.54 5.25 6.37
CA ALA A 119 -4.27 5.89 5.98
C ALA A 119 -3.09 5.43 6.87
N PHE A 120 -1.94 5.17 6.26
CA PHE A 120 -0.69 4.82 6.93
C PHE A 120 0.42 5.77 6.46
N SER A 121 1.01 6.51 7.40
CA SER A 121 2.06 7.49 7.08
C SER A 121 3.43 6.85 6.88
N ASN A 122 4.28 7.48 6.08
CA ASN A 122 5.69 7.10 5.91
C ASN A 122 6.47 7.13 7.23
N SER A 123 6.05 7.93 8.22
CA SER A 123 6.65 7.90 9.55
C SER A 123 6.52 6.53 10.23
N LEU A 124 5.44 5.79 9.97
CA LEU A 124 5.28 4.43 10.47
C LEU A 124 6.36 3.50 9.93
N ALA A 125 6.74 3.64 8.66
CA ALA A 125 7.84 2.89 8.06
C ALA A 125 9.20 3.30 8.63
N ALA A 126 9.39 4.58 8.96
CA ALA A 126 10.66 5.10 9.48
C ALA A 126 10.95 4.71 10.94
N HIS A 127 9.92 4.46 11.75
CA HIS A 127 10.04 4.18 13.20
C HIS A 127 9.93 2.70 13.60
N ASN A 128 9.88 1.77 12.63
CA ASN A 128 9.86 0.32 12.91
C ASN A 128 11.28 -0.18 13.25
N ASP A 129 11.80 0.12 14.45
CA ASP A 129 13.22 -0.03 14.77
C ASP A 129 13.60 -1.19 15.71
N ASN A 130 12.64 -2.02 16.13
CA ASN A 130 12.83 -3.15 17.04
C ASN A 130 13.51 -2.81 18.39
N SER A 131 13.72 -1.52 18.71
CA SER A 131 14.30 -1.04 19.97
C SER A 131 13.32 -0.30 20.86
N ASP A 132 12.23 0.22 20.30
CA ASP A 132 11.09 0.69 21.09
C ASP A 132 10.19 -0.48 21.50
N GLU A 133 9.73 -0.50 22.75
CA GLU A 133 8.79 -1.50 23.28
C GLU A 133 7.44 -1.52 22.52
N MET A 134 7.19 -0.54 21.65
CA MET A 134 6.01 -0.43 20.78
C MET A 134 6.39 -0.42 19.29
N ASN A 135 6.80 -1.56 18.72
CA ASN A 135 7.03 -1.74 17.28
C ASN A 135 5.73 -1.72 16.48
N TRP A 136 5.22 -0.53 16.19
CA TRP A 136 4.05 -0.35 15.35
C TRP A 136 4.42 -0.52 13.88
N THR A 137 3.73 -1.45 13.23
CA THR A 137 3.84 -1.72 11.79
C THR A 137 2.52 -1.42 11.11
N ILE A 138 2.47 -1.54 9.77
CA ILE A 138 1.20 -1.47 9.04
C ILE A 138 0.19 -2.51 9.56
N LEU A 139 0.68 -3.66 10.05
CA LEU A 139 -0.13 -4.75 10.58
C LEU A 139 -0.62 -4.48 12.00
N SER A 140 0.21 -3.90 12.88
CA SER A 140 -0.05 -3.80 14.32
C SER A 140 -0.57 -2.44 14.79
N VAL A 141 -0.44 -1.39 13.97
CA VAL A 141 -0.93 -0.06 14.34
C VAL A 141 -2.46 -0.08 14.43
N ALA A 142 -3.01 0.12 15.62
CA ALA A 142 -4.45 0.22 15.84
C ALA A 142 -4.90 1.69 15.85
N ARG A 143 -6.18 1.96 15.57
CA ARG A 143 -6.81 3.24 15.91
C ARG A 143 -7.51 3.03 17.25
N LYS A 144 -7.47 4.03 18.12
CA LYS A 144 -8.36 4.07 19.28
C LYS A 144 -9.64 4.80 18.88
N GLY A 145 -10.78 4.11 18.87
CA GLY A 145 -12.09 4.68 18.53
C GLY A 145 -13.23 3.68 18.71
N ILE A 146 -14.44 4.20 18.97
CA ILE A 146 -15.66 3.39 19.14
C ILE A 146 -16.01 2.74 17.80
N GLY A 147 -16.13 1.41 17.77
CA GLY A 147 -16.58 0.64 16.59
C GLY A 147 -15.48 0.12 15.66
N GLN A 148 -14.20 0.45 15.89
CA GLN A 148 -13.10 -0.10 15.08
C GLN A 148 -12.65 -1.47 15.63
N LYS A 149 -12.54 -2.49 14.77
CA LYS A 149 -12.19 -3.86 15.20
C LYS A 149 -10.73 -4.06 15.60
N GLY A 150 -9.86 -3.08 15.41
CA GLY A 150 -8.44 -3.18 15.79
C GLY A 150 -7.48 -2.84 14.65
N PRO A 151 -6.26 -3.37 14.68
CA PRO A 151 -5.24 -3.13 13.66
C PRO A 151 -5.50 -3.94 12.37
N LEU A 152 -4.78 -3.62 11.28
CA LEU A 152 -4.97 -4.26 9.96
C LEU A 152 -4.85 -5.80 10.01
N GLU A 153 -3.95 -6.33 10.85
CA GLU A 153 -3.73 -7.77 10.99
C GLU A 153 -5.01 -8.55 11.30
N ASP A 154 -5.89 -8.00 12.14
CA ASP A 154 -7.14 -8.65 12.53
C ASP A 154 -8.08 -8.80 11.34
N TYR A 155 -8.17 -7.76 10.49
CA TYR A 155 -8.96 -7.78 9.27
C TYR A 155 -8.37 -8.72 8.24
N LEU A 156 -7.05 -8.72 8.04
CA LEU A 156 -6.39 -9.68 7.15
C LEU A 156 -6.63 -11.13 7.62
N LYS A 157 -6.52 -11.39 8.92
CA LYS A 157 -6.81 -12.71 9.49
C LYS A 157 -8.25 -13.14 9.27
N ASP A 158 -9.20 -12.24 9.46
CA ASP A 158 -10.61 -12.56 9.33
C ASP A 158 -11.06 -12.72 7.87
N TYR A 159 -10.65 -11.81 6.99
CA TYR A 159 -11.18 -11.76 5.62
C TYR A 159 -10.28 -12.46 4.62
N VAL A 160 -8.95 -12.43 4.78
CA VAL A 160 -8.00 -13.08 3.87
C VAL A 160 -7.68 -14.51 4.32
N GLU A 161 -7.24 -14.71 5.57
CA GLU A 161 -6.87 -16.06 6.04
C GLU A 161 -8.11 -16.96 6.24
N LYS A 162 -9.15 -16.46 6.92
CA LYS A 162 -10.35 -17.25 7.23
C LYS A 162 -11.46 -17.14 6.18
N GLY A 163 -11.35 -16.23 5.22
CA GLY A 163 -12.37 -16.03 4.18
C GLY A 163 -13.73 -15.62 4.72
N LYS A 164 -13.79 -14.91 5.86
CA LYS A 164 -15.06 -14.38 6.37
C LYS A 164 -15.69 -13.42 5.37
N GLU A 165 -17.00 -13.28 5.48
CA GLU A 165 -17.78 -12.33 4.69
C GLU A 165 -18.04 -11.08 5.52
N MET A 166 -17.84 -9.92 4.90
CA MET A 166 -18.23 -8.64 5.45
C MET A 166 -19.73 -8.45 5.18
N LYS A 167 -20.45 -8.00 6.21
CA LYS A 167 -21.86 -7.70 6.05
C LYS A 167 -21.99 -6.44 5.19
N LEU A 168 -22.64 -6.57 4.04
CA LEU A 168 -23.03 -5.44 3.21
C LEU A 168 -23.93 -4.49 4.03
N ASP A 169 -23.58 -3.22 4.03
CA ASP A 169 -24.42 -2.16 4.55
C ASP A 169 -25.40 -1.73 3.46
N LYS A 170 -26.68 -2.05 3.66
CA LYS A 170 -27.73 -1.80 2.66
C LYS A 170 -28.01 -0.31 2.47
N ASP A 171 -27.61 0.52 3.43
CA ASP A 171 -27.77 1.97 3.35
C ASP A 171 -26.62 2.62 2.57
N LYS A 172 -25.51 1.91 2.36
CA LYS A 172 -24.35 2.38 1.58
C LYS A 172 -24.45 1.88 0.15
N SER A 173 -24.56 2.81 -0.78
CA SER A 173 -24.56 2.51 -2.21
C SER A 173 -23.87 3.62 -2.99
N TYR A 174 -23.42 3.27 -4.20
CA TYR A 174 -22.89 4.21 -5.18
C TYR A 174 -23.61 3.98 -6.50
N THR A 175 -24.09 5.07 -7.10
CA THR A 175 -24.71 5.08 -8.41
C THR A 175 -23.94 6.09 -9.27
N PRO A 176 -23.42 5.70 -10.45
CA PRO A 176 -22.73 6.62 -11.34
C PRO A 176 -23.56 7.88 -11.64
N GLY A 177 -22.91 9.05 -11.64
CA GLY A 177 -23.53 10.36 -11.83
C GLY A 177 -24.22 10.94 -10.58
N GLN A 178 -24.32 10.19 -9.48
CA GLN A 178 -24.96 10.63 -8.23
C GLN A 178 -23.95 10.69 -7.09
N GLU A 179 -23.92 11.82 -6.36
CA GLU A 179 -23.13 11.92 -5.14
C GLU A 179 -23.75 11.01 -4.06
N PRO A 180 -22.99 10.09 -3.44
CA PRO A 180 -23.50 9.32 -2.32
C PRO A 180 -23.95 10.23 -1.16
N THR A 181 -25.05 9.86 -0.49
CA THR A 181 -25.63 10.66 0.60
C THR A 181 -25.79 9.87 1.90
N TYR A 182 -25.21 8.67 1.98
CA TYR A 182 -25.31 7.84 3.16
C TYR A 182 -24.42 8.38 4.29
N LYS A 183 -24.74 8.02 5.54
CA LYS A 183 -24.02 8.49 6.73
C LYS A 183 -22.54 8.08 6.71
N GLY A 184 -21.64 9.05 6.90
CA GLY A 184 -20.20 8.85 6.93
C GLY A 184 -19.52 9.05 5.57
N TRP A 185 -20.28 9.22 4.48
CA TRP A 185 -19.72 9.54 3.16
C TRP A 185 -18.92 10.86 3.18
N GLU A 186 -19.40 11.85 3.92
CA GLU A 186 -18.73 13.14 4.14
C GLU A 186 -17.31 12.98 4.71
N ASP A 187 -17.07 11.92 5.48
CA ASP A 187 -15.77 11.56 6.05
C ASP A 187 -15.03 10.52 5.18
N GLY A 188 -15.55 10.18 3.99
CA GLY A 188 -15.05 9.12 3.13
C GLY A 188 -15.11 7.74 3.80
N ASP A 189 -16.18 7.44 4.53
CA ASP A 189 -16.43 6.10 5.08
C ASP A 189 -17.06 5.18 4.04
N ILE A 190 -16.28 4.23 3.52
CA ILE A 190 -16.74 3.22 2.57
C ILE A 190 -16.77 1.81 3.18
N GLU A 191 -16.51 1.62 4.49
CA GLU A 191 -16.64 0.29 5.11
C GLU A 191 -18.08 -0.22 5.02
N GLY A 192 -18.27 -1.47 4.58
CA GLY A 192 -19.57 -2.08 4.32
C GLY A 192 -20.16 -1.77 2.94
N LEU A 193 -19.53 -0.91 2.12
CA LEU A 193 -19.90 -0.67 0.73
C LEU A 193 -19.37 -1.81 -0.16
N GLU A 194 -20.17 -2.27 -1.12
CA GLU A 194 -19.64 -3.07 -2.24
C GLU A 194 -18.78 -2.16 -3.13
N LEU A 195 -17.50 -2.49 -3.26
CA LEU A 195 -16.55 -1.66 -4.01
C LEU A 195 -17.05 -1.49 -5.46
N PRO A 196 -17.35 -0.25 -5.90
CA PRO A 196 -17.73 -0.01 -7.29
C PRO A 196 -16.65 -0.46 -8.25
N ASP A 197 -17.05 -1.00 -9.39
CA ASP A 197 -16.06 -1.32 -10.41
C ASP A 197 -15.52 -0.04 -11.04
N PHE A 198 -14.22 -0.03 -11.32
CA PHE A 198 -13.55 1.10 -11.94
C PHE A 198 -12.37 0.62 -12.78
N LYS A 199 -12.11 1.36 -13.87
CA LYS A 199 -11.04 1.04 -14.82
C LYS A 199 -9.71 1.61 -14.35
N MET A 200 -8.67 0.85 -14.59
CA MET A 200 -7.26 1.18 -14.36
C MET A 200 -6.45 0.75 -15.58
N VAL A 201 -5.18 1.11 -15.61
CA VAL A 201 -4.22 0.59 -16.60
C VAL A 201 -3.01 -0.03 -15.91
N LYS A 202 -2.39 -1.01 -16.55
CA LYS A 202 -1.06 -1.50 -16.19
C LYS A 202 0.02 -0.55 -16.70
N SER A 203 1.28 -0.76 -16.31
CA SER A 203 2.42 0.01 -16.80
C SER A 203 2.63 -0.05 -18.32
N ASP A 204 2.20 -1.15 -18.97
CA ASP A 204 2.20 -1.30 -20.43
C ASP A 204 1.02 -0.61 -21.13
N GLY A 205 0.13 0.06 -20.38
CA GLY A 205 -1.06 0.74 -20.90
C GLY A 205 -2.29 -0.16 -21.07
N THR A 206 -2.19 -1.47 -20.77
CA THR A 206 -3.33 -2.40 -20.85
C THR A 206 -4.40 -2.02 -19.83
N ALA A 207 -5.63 -1.80 -20.31
CA ALA A 207 -6.78 -1.52 -19.46
C ALA A 207 -7.24 -2.78 -18.70
N VAL A 208 -7.68 -2.60 -17.46
CA VAL A 208 -8.22 -3.65 -16.58
C VAL A 208 -9.21 -3.03 -15.60
N SER A 209 -10.18 -3.80 -15.09
CA SER A 209 -11.08 -3.31 -14.02
C SER A 209 -10.67 -3.81 -12.63
N ILE A 210 -11.02 -3.09 -11.57
CA ILE A 210 -10.72 -3.57 -10.21
C ILE A 210 -11.43 -4.88 -9.90
N LYS A 211 -12.65 -5.11 -10.42
CA LYS A 211 -13.38 -6.38 -10.23
C LYS A 211 -12.66 -7.54 -10.93
N GLU A 212 -12.07 -7.32 -12.09
CA GLU A 212 -11.22 -8.30 -12.77
C GLU A 212 -9.95 -8.61 -11.98
N VAL A 213 -9.32 -7.59 -11.37
CA VAL A 213 -8.09 -7.78 -10.57
C VAL A 213 -8.36 -8.57 -9.29
N ILE A 214 -9.41 -8.22 -8.54
CA ILE A 214 -9.73 -8.94 -7.29
C ILE A 214 -10.33 -10.32 -7.57
N ALA A 215 -11.06 -10.48 -8.68
CA ALA A 215 -11.61 -11.77 -9.16
C ALA A 215 -12.32 -12.61 -8.08
N GLY A 216 -13.08 -11.96 -7.19
CA GLY A 216 -13.78 -12.63 -6.08
C GLY A 216 -12.87 -13.17 -4.98
N LYS A 217 -11.61 -12.71 -4.91
CA LYS A 217 -10.66 -13.04 -3.85
C LYS A 217 -10.60 -11.90 -2.84
N PRO A 218 -10.54 -12.22 -1.53
CA PRO A 218 -10.21 -11.22 -0.53
C PRO A 218 -8.86 -10.56 -0.86
N SER A 219 -8.83 -9.24 -0.84
CA SER A 219 -7.69 -8.48 -1.35
C SER A 219 -7.34 -7.31 -0.42
N PHE A 220 -6.06 -7.00 -0.32
CA PHE A 220 -5.58 -5.75 0.25
C PHE A 220 -5.21 -4.81 -0.89
N ILE A 221 -5.90 -3.68 -0.97
CA ILE A 221 -5.73 -2.66 -2.01
C ILE A 221 -5.15 -1.42 -1.34
N VAL A 222 -4.11 -0.84 -1.93
CA VAL A 222 -3.40 0.32 -1.39
C VAL A 222 -3.37 1.41 -2.45
N PHE A 223 -3.94 2.56 -2.12
CA PHE A 223 -3.87 3.78 -2.93
C PHE A 223 -2.67 4.63 -2.53
N SER A 224 -2.03 5.25 -3.52
CA SER A 224 -0.93 6.19 -3.35
C SER A 224 -0.79 7.09 -4.58
N ALA A 225 0.17 8.01 -4.56
CA ALA A 225 0.61 8.77 -5.73
C ALA A 225 2.11 8.60 -5.94
N LEU A 226 2.54 8.62 -7.20
CA LEU A 226 3.93 8.84 -7.57
C LEU A 226 4.05 10.25 -8.13
N ASP A 227 4.96 11.03 -7.56
CA ASP A 227 5.25 12.36 -8.06
C ASP A 227 5.88 12.25 -9.48
N PRO A 228 5.27 12.81 -10.53
CA PRO A 228 5.78 12.68 -11.89
C PRO A 228 7.13 13.36 -12.09
N ASP A 229 7.45 14.37 -11.28
CA ASP A 229 8.68 15.16 -11.39
C ASP A 229 9.83 14.55 -10.57
N LYS A 230 9.57 13.52 -9.77
CA LYS A 230 10.60 12.80 -9.01
C LYS A 230 11.23 11.68 -9.83
N ASN A 231 12.55 11.58 -9.70
CA ASN A 231 13.33 10.47 -10.24
C ASN A 231 13.47 9.37 -9.19
N PHE A 232 12.76 8.26 -9.39
CA PHE A 232 12.78 7.07 -8.54
C PHE A 232 13.94 6.12 -8.89
N GLY A 233 14.69 6.39 -9.96
CA GLY A 233 15.86 5.62 -10.37
C GLY A 233 17.03 5.74 -9.40
N SER A 234 17.08 6.78 -8.57
CA SER A 234 18.11 6.91 -7.52
C SER A 234 17.93 5.89 -6.38
N ALA A 235 16.80 5.19 -6.31
CA ALA A 235 16.66 4.02 -5.43
C ALA A 235 17.65 2.90 -5.84
N GLU A 236 17.98 2.77 -7.13
CA GLU A 236 19.02 1.85 -7.59
C GLU A 236 20.42 2.33 -7.18
N GLU A 237 20.71 3.63 -7.26
CA GLU A 237 21.97 4.20 -6.76
C GLU A 237 22.10 4.08 -5.23
N ALA A 238 21.00 4.25 -4.50
CA ALA A 238 20.95 3.99 -3.07
C ALA A 238 21.20 2.49 -2.80
N GLN A 239 20.55 1.59 -3.53
CA GLN A 239 20.81 0.15 -3.44
C GLN A 239 22.27 -0.21 -3.78
N GLU A 240 22.90 0.42 -4.78
CA GLU A 240 24.31 0.22 -5.12
C GLU A 240 25.25 0.72 -4.03
N LYS A 241 25.02 1.91 -3.48
CA LYS A 241 25.76 2.42 -2.30
C LYS A 241 25.56 1.54 -1.06
N LEU A 242 24.47 0.78 -0.98
CA LEU A 242 24.19 -0.18 0.10
C LEU A 242 24.88 -1.54 -0.12
N LYS A 243 25.14 -1.94 -1.39
CA LYS A 243 25.90 -3.15 -1.76
C LYS A 243 27.39 -3.07 -1.40
N GLU A 244 27.95 -1.87 -1.21
CA GLU A 244 29.33 -1.65 -0.73
C GLU A 244 29.60 -2.09 0.73
N GLY A 245 28.75 -2.96 1.30
CA GLY A 245 29.03 -3.67 2.56
C GLY A 245 28.57 -2.99 3.85
N LYS A 246 27.73 -1.94 3.79
CA LYS A 246 27.34 -1.15 4.97
C LYS A 246 25.96 -1.45 5.56
N VAL A 247 25.13 -2.28 4.92
CA VAL A 247 23.78 -2.63 5.42
C VAL A 247 23.83 -3.96 6.16
N LYS A 248 23.82 -3.89 7.49
CA LYS A 248 23.88 -5.08 8.34
C LYS A 248 22.49 -5.64 8.65
N SER A 249 21.44 -4.84 8.49
CA SER A 249 20.07 -5.20 8.88
C SER A 249 19.01 -4.53 7.98
N GLY A 250 17.77 -5.04 8.04
CA GLY A 250 16.62 -4.38 7.41
C GLY A 250 16.44 -2.91 7.83
N ARG A 251 16.80 -2.60 9.07
CA ARG A 251 16.81 -1.24 9.64
C ARG A 251 17.72 -0.29 8.89
N ASP A 252 18.94 -0.71 8.58
CA ASP A 252 19.91 0.14 7.85
C ASP A 252 19.44 0.39 6.42
N PHE A 253 18.76 -0.59 5.82
CA PHE A 253 18.14 -0.46 4.52
C PHE A 253 16.99 0.56 4.56
N PHE A 254 16.05 0.44 5.51
CA PHE A 254 14.91 1.35 5.64
C PHE A 254 15.30 2.77 6.02
N LYS A 255 16.26 2.97 6.94
CA LYS A 255 16.77 4.31 7.26
C LYS A 255 17.47 4.95 6.06
N SER A 256 18.21 4.16 5.31
CA SER A 256 18.86 4.64 4.08
C SER A 256 17.85 4.96 2.99
N MET A 257 16.82 4.13 2.84
CA MET A 257 15.70 4.39 1.93
C MET A 257 14.89 5.61 2.37
N ALA A 258 14.57 5.77 3.66
CA ALA A 258 13.85 6.93 4.18
C ALA A 258 14.65 8.23 4.00
N LYS A 259 15.99 8.15 4.15
CA LYS A 259 16.90 9.27 3.90
C LYS A 259 17.07 9.56 2.41
N ALA A 260 17.15 8.53 1.56
CA ALA A 260 17.17 8.69 0.11
C ALA A 260 15.82 9.22 -0.40
N SER A 261 14.69 8.74 0.13
CA SER A 261 13.34 9.18 -0.21
C SER A 261 13.02 10.58 0.30
N SER A 262 13.69 11.04 1.37
CA SER A 262 13.62 12.43 1.80
C SER A 262 14.25 13.42 0.80
N GLY A 263 15.00 12.92 -0.19
CA GLY A 263 15.46 13.66 -1.37
C GLY A 263 14.76 13.24 -2.69
N ASP A 264 14.52 11.94 -2.91
CA ASP A 264 14.26 11.38 -4.25
C ASP A 264 13.05 10.40 -4.33
N GLY A 265 12.06 10.52 -3.45
CA GLY A 265 10.67 10.18 -3.83
C GLY A 265 10.13 8.77 -3.66
N THR A 266 10.92 7.69 -3.52
CA THR A 266 10.34 6.33 -3.37
C THR A 266 9.50 6.22 -2.09
N PRO A 267 8.22 5.80 -2.11
CA PRO A 267 7.38 5.79 -0.90
C PRO A 267 7.89 4.71 0.06
N PRO A 268 8.42 5.08 1.25
CA PRO A 268 8.89 4.12 2.26
C PRO A 268 7.87 3.03 2.60
N MET A 269 6.58 3.31 2.41
CA MET A 269 5.49 2.38 2.66
C MET A 269 5.45 1.17 1.70
N PHE A 270 5.85 1.28 0.44
CA PHE A 270 5.86 0.10 -0.46
C PHE A 270 6.87 -0.95 0.01
N TRP A 271 8.07 -0.49 0.38
CA TRP A 271 9.07 -1.35 1.00
C TRP A 271 8.60 -1.90 2.34
N HIS A 272 7.93 -1.08 3.15
CA HIS A 272 7.40 -1.51 4.43
C HIS A 272 6.35 -2.63 4.27
N ILE A 273 5.49 -2.52 3.26
CA ILE A 273 4.53 -3.58 2.91
C ILE A 273 5.25 -4.86 2.47
N GLU A 274 6.20 -4.77 1.53
CA GLU A 274 7.04 -5.91 1.12
C GLU A 274 7.69 -6.61 2.32
N ASN A 275 8.24 -5.82 3.23
CA ASN A 275 8.93 -6.34 4.39
C ASN A 275 7.99 -6.98 5.40
N VAL A 276 6.99 -6.22 5.86
CA VAL A 276 6.16 -6.64 6.98
C VAL A 276 5.19 -7.74 6.56
N MET A 277 4.64 -7.66 5.34
CA MET A 277 3.66 -8.63 4.87
C MET A 277 4.31 -9.84 4.20
N TYR A 278 5.37 -9.63 3.42
CA TYR A 278 5.96 -10.68 2.59
C TYR A 278 7.34 -11.13 3.06
N ASN A 279 7.88 -10.49 4.10
CA ASN A 279 9.22 -10.78 4.62
C ASN A 279 10.28 -10.66 3.52
N TYR A 280 10.00 -9.80 2.53
CA TYR A 280 10.85 -9.60 1.39
C TYR A 280 11.83 -8.46 1.67
N PHE A 281 13.10 -8.77 1.42
CA PHE A 281 14.18 -7.82 1.32
C PHE A 281 14.73 -7.94 -0.10
N PRO A 282 15.07 -6.83 -0.78
CA PRO A 282 15.67 -6.93 -2.10
C PRO A 282 16.93 -7.79 -2.00
N PRO A 283 17.18 -8.70 -2.96
CA PRO A 283 18.33 -9.57 -2.92
C PRO A 283 19.60 -8.74 -2.83
N ARG A 284 20.40 -9.01 -1.80
CA ARG A 284 21.80 -8.55 -1.70
C ARG A 284 22.57 -9.28 -2.81
N LYS A 285 22.62 -8.68 -4.01
CA LYS A 285 23.54 -9.13 -5.05
C LYS A 285 24.96 -8.79 -4.65
#